data_AF-A0A819TYN3-F1
#
_entry.id   AF-A0A819TYN3-F1
#
_cell.length_a   1.000
_cell.length_b   1.000
_cell.length_c   1.000
_cell.angle_alpha   90.00
_cell.angle_beta   90.00
_cell.angle_gamma   90.00
#
_symmetry.space_group_name_H-M   'P 1'
#
loop_
_entity.id
_entity.type
_entity.pdbx_description
1 polymer ?
#
loop_
_entity_poly.entity_id
_entity_poly.type
_entity_poly.pdbx_seq_one_letter_code
_entity_poly.pdbx_strand_id
1 'polypeptide(L)'
;MLMEQGKDYGIINAGYFAQRTLRIERMYPSWGHDIDKKTTPYHLNREYHISYDENFIAKEALLKQQQDGMQKRFVQFLFENHNLEPSSGEPIYRNGEFCEFVSAAYVCLGFVHAPSSEKITVNYNRGATYEIDIATKQFKALTNVYQPTEMGPTVPLYTN
;
A
#
# COMPACT_ATOMS: atom_id res chain seq x y z
N MET A 1 -13.93 1.29 35.11
CA MET A 1 -12.81 0.88 34.21
C MET A 1 -13.35 0.66 32.79
N LEU A 2 -12.63 0.95 31.70
CA LEU A 2 -13.18 0.81 30.33
C LEU A 2 -13.73 -0.60 30.04
N MET A 3 -13.01 -1.64 30.44
CA MET A 3 -13.42 -3.04 30.27
C MET A 3 -14.71 -3.40 31.01
N GLU A 4 -15.06 -2.69 32.08
CA GLU A 4 -16.28 -2.92 32.85
C GLU A 4 -17.49 -2.30 32.16
N GLN A 5 -17.33 -1.07 31.66
CA GLN A 5 -18.38 -0.32 30.95
C GLN A 5 -18.64 -0.86 29.55
N GLY A 6 -17.64 -1.49 28.91
CA GLY A 6 -17.75 -2.03 27.55
C GLY A 6 -18.35 -3.43 27.46
N LYS A 7 -18.70 -4.08 28.58
CA LYS A 7 -19.20 -5.47 28.59
C LYS A 7 -20.42 -5.66 27.70
N ASP A 8 -21.37 -4.74 27.78
CA ASP A 8 -22.62 -4.79 27.01
C ASP A 8 -22.39 -4.61 25.50
N TYR A 9 -21.21 -4.12 25.11
CA TYR A 9 -20.79 -3.93 23.71
C TYR A 9 -19.85 -5.04 23.21
N GLY A 10 -19.56 -6.06 24.03
CA GLY A 10 -18.66 -7.16 23.66
C GLY A 10 -17.18 -6.74 23.60
N ILE A 11 -16.75 -5.79 24.43
CA ILE A 11 -15.36 -5.34 24.48
C ILE A 11 -14.39 -6.51 24.72
N ILE A 12 -13.34 -6.57 23.92
CA ILE A 12 -12.26 -7.56 24.04
C ILE A 12 -10.90 -6.88 23.90
N ASN A 13 -9.86 -7.53 24.43
CA ASN A 13 -8.48 -7.11 24.19
C ASN A 13 -8.07 -7.46 22.75
N ALA A 14 -7.40 -6.54 22.08
CA ALA A 14 -6.78 -6.78 20.77
C ALA A 14 -5.26 -6.66 20.90
N GLY A 15 -4.55 -7.65 20.35
CA GLY A 15 -3.09 -7.69 20.36
C GLY A 15 -2.45 -7.00 19.16
N TYR A 16 -1.12 -6.95 19.16
CA TYR A 16 -0.31 -6.36 18.09
C TYR A 16 -0.62 -6.93 16.70
N PHE A 17 -0.77 -8.26 16.57
CA PHE A 17 -1.05 -8.88 15.28
C PHE A 17 -2.40 -8.45 14.70
N ALA A 18 -3.43 -8.28 15.54
CA ALA A 18 -4.72 -7.76 15.10
C ALA A 18 -4.58 -6.32 14.59
N GLN A 19 -3.90 -5.45 15.36
CA GLN A 19 -3.63 -4.08 14.94
C GLN A 19 -2.81 -4.02 13.63
N ARG A 20 -1.81 -4.89 13.50
CA ARG A 20 -0.95 -5.00 12.33
C ARG A 20 -1.74 -5.44 11.10
N THR A 21 -2.65 -6.40 11.21
CA THR A 21 -3.52 -6.80 10.11
C THR A 21 -4.44 -5.65 9.69
N LEU A 22 -5.13 -5.01 10.64
CA LEU A 22 -6.06 -3.91 10.37
C LEU A 22 -5.38 -2.72 9.68
N ARG A 23 -4.16 -2.35 10.11
CA ARG A 23 -3.43 -1.25 9.47
C ARG A 23 -3.01 -1.57 8.03
N ILE A 24 -2.68 -2.84 7.75
CA ILE A 24 -2.28 -3.28 6.40
C ILE A 24 -3.50 -3.32 5.48
N GLU A 25 -4.64 -3.84 5.96
CA GLU A 25 -5.92 -3.81 5.24
C GLU A 25 -6.35 -2.40 4.85
N ARG A 26 -6.13 -1.41 5.73
CA ARG A 26 -6.40 0.00 5.48
C ARG A 26 -5.28 0.76 4.74
N MET A 27 -4.26 0.06 4.24
CA MET A 27 -3.09 0.66 3.57
C MET A 27 -2.43 1.77 4.40
N TYR A 28 -2.34 1.58 5.71
CA TYR A 28 -1.61 2.46 6.62
C TYR A 28 -0.14 2.01 6.71
N PRO A 29 0.80 2.80 6.17
CA PRO A 29 2.21 2.47 6.23
C PRO A 29 2.75 2.68 7.65
N SER A 30 3.66 1.81 8.05
CA SER A 30 4.48 1.94 9.25
C SER A 30 5.82 2.57 8.90
N TRP A 31 6.21 3.59 9.66
CA TRP A 31 7.56 4.17 9.55
C TRP A 31 8.63 3.12 9.88
N GLY A 32 9.71 3.11 9.11
CA GLY A 32 10.84 2.17 9.25
C GLY A 32 10.59 0.79 8.64
N HIS A 33 9.33 0.42 8.38
CA HIS A 33 8.99 -0.87 7.76
C HIS A 33 8.46 -0.69 6.33
N ASP A 34 7.43 0.13 6.15
CA ASP A 34 6.84 0.42 4.84
C ASP A 34 7.44 1.67 4.21
N ILE A 35 7.79 2.67 5.04
CA ILE A 35 8.20 3.99 4.58
C ILE A 35 9.41 4.49 5.35
N ASP A 36 10.17 5.35 4.69
CA ASP A 36 11.41 5.90 5.20
C ASP A 36 11.58 7.37 4.77
N LYS A 37 12.74 7.96 5.10
CA LYS A 37 13.11 9.33 4.70
C LYS A 37 13.15 9.59 3.20
N LYS A 38 13.12 8.55 2.36
CA LYS A 38 13.11 8.66 0.89
C LYS A 38 11.69 8.61 0.32
N THR A 39 10.70 8.40 1.17
CA THR A 39 9.31 8.25 0.78
C THR A 39 8.56 9.57 1.00
N THR A 40 7.87 10.05 -0.03
CA THR A 40 7.10 11.29 0.01
C THR A 40 5.60 10.97 -0.04
N PRO A 41 4.71 11.90 0.33
CA PRO A 41 3.26 11.66 0.28
C PRO A 41 2.75 11.31 -1.12
N TYR A 42 3.41 11.83 -2.16
CA TYR A 42 3.12 11.46 -3.54
C TYR A 42 3.33 9.95 -3.80
N HIS A 43 4.42 9.36 -3.28
CA HIS A 43 4.64 7.91 -3.42
C HIS A 43 3.51 7.09 -2.79
N LEU A 44 2.81 7.65 -1.79
CA LEU A 44 1.75 6.99 -1.03
C LEU A 44 0.34 7.24 -1.59
N ASN A 45 0.20 7.99 -2.68
CA ASN A 45 -1.09 8.50 -3.19
C ASN A 45 -1.84 9.31 -2.10
N ARG A 46 -1.10 10.11 -1.32
CA ARG A 46 -1.58 10.92 -0.18
C ARG A 46 -1.27 12.41 -0.33
N GLU A 47 -1.08 12.86 -1.55
CA GLU A 47 -0.80 14.27 -1.87
C GLU A 47 -1.91 15.22 -1.41
N TYR A 48 -3.15 14.73 -1.30
CA TYR A 48 -4.30 15.51 -0.82
C TYR A 48 -4.21 15.90 0.67
N HIS A 49 -3.28 15.32 1.44
CA HIS A 49 -3.02 15.72 2.82
C HIS A 49 -2.04 16.89 2.94
N ILE A 50 -1.47 17.38 1.83
CA ILE A 50 -0.51 18.50 1.85
C ILE A 50 -1.25 19.82 1.61
N SER A 51 -1.09 20.78 2.54
CA SER A 51 -1.49 22.17 2.31
C SER A 51 -0.34 22.96 1.71
N TYR A 52 -0.47 23.35 0.44
CA TYR A 52 0.54 24.16 -0.27
C TYR A 52 0.41 25.66 -0.01
N ASP A 53 -0.60 26.11 0.74
CA ASP A 53 -0.75 27.51 1.11
C ASP A 53 0.22 27.89 2.23
N GLU A 54 0.58 26.92 3.08
CA GLU A 54 1.51 27.11 4.20
C GLU A 54 2.98 27.02 3.77
N ASN A 55 3.89 27.58 4.57
CA ASN A 55 5.32 27.40 4.39
C ASN A 55 5.83 26.26 5.28
N PHE A 56 6.47 25.25 4.68
CA PHE A 56 6.95 24.07 5.40
C PHE A 56 8.22 23.49 4.75
N ILE A 57 8.93 22.66 5.52
CA ILE A 57 10.18 22.03 5.08
C ILE A 57 9.92 21.16 3.85
N ALA A 58 10.75 21.30 2.82
CA ALA A 58 10.68 20.55 1.56
C ALA A 58 9.48 20.87 0.64
N LYS A 59 8.75 21.98 0.86
CA LYS A 59 7.68 22.45 -0.04
C LYS A 59 8.12 22.54 -1.51
N GLU A 60 9.24 23.20 -1.78
CA GLU A 60 9.77 23.36 -3.15
C GLU A 60 10.13 22.01 -3.79
N ALA A 61 10.70 21.09 -3.00
CA ALA A 61 11.04 19.75 -3.48
C ALA A 61 9.79 18.93 -3.86
N LEU A 62 8.70 19.07 -3.09
CA LEU A 62 7.43 18.42 -3.40
C LEU A 62 6.75 19.02 -4.63
N LEU A 63 6.77 20.34 -4.80
CA LEU A 63 6.25 20.99 -6.00
C LEU A 63 7.02 20.56 -7.25
N LYS A 64 8.36 20.44 -7.14
CA LYS A 64 9.18 19.90 -8.22
C LYS A 64 8.85 18.43 -8.51
N GLN A 65 8.68 17.60 -7.47
CA GLN A 65 8.29 16.19 -7.64
C GLN A 65 6.93 16.06 -8.37
N GLN A 66 5.99 16.96 -8.09
CA GLN A 66 4.70 17.00 -8.76
C GLN A 66 4.84 17.25 -10.27
N GLN A 67 5.74 18.18 -10.66
CA GLN A 67 6.00 18.52 -12.06
C GLN A 67 6.78 17.41 -12.78
N ASP A 68 7.83 16.89 -12.14
CA ASP A 68 8.70 15.87 -12.71
C ASP A 68 8.02 14.49 -12.78
N GLY A 69 6.96 14.28 -12.01
CA GLY A 69 6.28 13.00 -11.87
C GLY A 69 7.11 11.96 -11.10
N MET A 70 6.48 10.83 -10.79
CA MET A 70 7.08 9.79 -9.95
C MET A 70 7.43 8.52 -10.72
N GLN A 71 8.41 7.79 -10.19
CA GLN A 71 8.82 6.48 -10.69
C GLN A 71 8.48 5.35 -9.72
N LYS A 72 7.93 5.69 -8.55
CA LYS A 72 7.60 4.75 -7.47
C LYS A 72 6.20 5.04 -6.95
N ARG A 73 5.42 4.00 -6.67
CA ARG A 73 4.06 4.13 -6.10
C ARG A 73 3.75 3.00 -5.13
N PHE A 74 3.11 3.34 -4.01
CA PHE A 74 2.66 2.40 -3.00
C PHE A 74 1.35 1.74 -3.44
N VAL A 75 1.32 0.42 -3.35
CA VAL A 75 0.26 -0.42 -3.87
C VAL A 75 -0.07 -1.50 -2.85
N GLN A 76 -1.36 -1.82 -2.73
CA GLN A 76 -1.84 -2.98 -2.01
C GLN A 76 -2.07 -4.13 -2.98
N PHE A 77 -1.70 -5.32 -2.54
CA PHE A 77 -1.79 -6.55 -3.29
C PHE A 77 -2.73 -7.51 -2.56
N LEU A 78 -3.72 -8.02 -3.30
CA LEU A 78 -4.71 -8.97 -2.81
C LEU A 78 -4.58 -10.26 -3.60
N PHE A 79 -4.39 -11.37 -2.91
CA PHE A 79 -4.38 -12.68 -3.56
C PHE A 79 -5.79 -13.09 -3.97
N GLU A 80 -5.91 -13.77 -5.12
CA GLU A 80 -7.19 -14.34 -5.55
C GLU A 80 -7.67 -15.47 -4.61
N ASN A 81 -6.75 -16.09 -3.86
CA ASN A 81 -7.04 -17.16 -2.92
C ASN A 81 -6.69 -16.74 -1.48
N HIS A 82 -7.66 -16.84 -0.58
CA HIS A 82 -7.55 -16.39 0.82
C HIS A 82 -6.79 -17.36 1.75
N ASN A 83 -6.29 -18.48 1.26
CA ASN A 83 -5.59 -19.49 2.07
C ASN A 83 -4.07 -19.22 2.20
N LEU A 84 -3.60 -18.03 1.88
CA LEU A 84 -2.19 -17.65 1.93
C LEU A 84 -1.91 -16.81 3.16
N GLU A 85 -0.80 -17.12 3.84
CA GLU A 85 -0.32 -16.40 5.03
C GLU A 85 1.09 -15.83 4.78
N PRO A 86 1.22 -14.78 3.96
CA PRO A 86 2.51 -14.12 3.76
C PRO A 86 2.96 -13.42 5.04
N SER A 87 4.26 -13.53 5.31
CA SER A 87 4.91 -13.18 6.57
C SER A 87 5.61 -11.81 6.57
N SER A 88 5.80 -11.22 5.38
CA SER A 88 6.60 -10.03 5.02
C SER A 88 7.99 -10.40 4.52
N GLY A 89 8.52 -9.57 3.63
CA GLY A 89 9.81 -9.81 2.96
C GLY A 89 9.67 -10.67 1.70
N GLU A 90 8.45 -11.00 1.28
CA GLU A 90 8.22 -11.69 0.01
C GLU A 90 8.44 -10.74 -1.18
N PRO A 91 9.15 -11.17 -2.23
CA PRO A 91 9.41 -10.33 -3.39
C PRO A 91 8.16 -10.21 -4.29
N ILE A 92 7.95 -9.01 -4.82
CA ILE A 92 6.92 -8.68 -5.78
C ILE A 92 7.52 -8.67 -7.18
N TYR A 93 6.82 -9.28 -8.12
CA TYR A 93 7.11 -9.23 -9.53
C TYR A 93 5.98 -8.55 -10.29
N ARG A 94 6.34 -7.68 -11.22
CA ARG A 94 5.42 -7.08 -12.20
C ARG A 94 5.85 -7.52 -13.59
N ASN A 95 4.98 -8.22 -14.31
CA ASN A 95 5.29 -8.77 -15.65
C ASN A 95 6.61 -9.59 -15.66
N GLY A 96 6.91 -10.31 -14.57
CA GLY A 96 8.13 -11.08 -14.41
C GLY A 96 9.37 -10.30 -13.93
N GLU A 97 9.29 -8.97 -13.79
CA GLU A 97 10.38 -8.14 -13.28
C GLU A 97 10.23 -7.86 -11.79
N PHE A 98 11.33 -8.02 -11.04
CA PHE A 98 11.35 -7.73 -9.61
C PHE A 98 11.11 -6.24 -9.33
N CYS A 99 10.23 -5.96 -8.36
CA CYS A 99 9.92 -4.61 -7.90
C CYS A 99 10.55 -4.31 -6.54
N GLU A 100 9.98 -4.87 -5.48
CA GLU A 100 10.39 -4.68 -4.09
C GLU A 100 9.85 -5.82 -3.23
N PHE A 101 10.09 -5.76 -1.92
CA PHE A 101 9.52 -6.67 -0.94
C PHE A 101 8.25 -6.10 -0.30
N VAL A 102 7.34 -6.98 0.10
CA VAL A 102 6.10 -6.59 0.77
C VAL A 102 6.20 -6.53 2.29
N SER A 103 5.38 -5.68 2.89
CA SER A 103 4.82 -5.92 4.22
C SER A 103 3.54 -6.73 4.09
N ALA A 104 3.41 -7.82 4.83
CA ALA A 104 2.32 -8.76 4.60
C ALA A 104 1.56 -9.16 5.87
N ALA A 105 0.25 -9.32 5.73
CA ALA A 105 -0.63 -10.08 6.61
C ALA A 105 -1.51 -10.98 5.71
N TYR A 106 -2.84 -10.86 5.73
CA TYR A 106 -3.70 -11.48 4.70
C TYR A 106 -3.66 -10.74 3.35
N VAL A 107 -3.30 -9.45 3.39
CA VAL A 107 -3.02 -8.63 2.21
C VAL A 107 -1.59 -8.11 2.31
N CYS A 108 -1.03 -7.73 1.17
CA CYS A 108 0.34 -7.24 1.09
C CYS A 108 0.36 -5.76 0.71
N LEU A 109 1.35 -5.03 1.22
CA LEU A 109 1.67 -3.66 0.83
C LEU A 109 3.09 -3.61 0.30
N GLY A 110 3.32 -2.87 -0.76
CA GLY A 110 4.67 -2.68 -1.29
C GLY A 110 4.72 -1.55 -2.31
N PHE A 111 5.92 -1.25 -2.78
CA PHE A 111 6.09 -0.30 -3.88
C PHE A 111 6.23 -1.02 -5.21
N VAL A 112 5.64 -0.41 -6.23
CA VAL A 112 5.91 -0.71 -7.64
C VAL A 112 6.82 0.38 -8.16
N HIS A 113 7.82 -0.02 -8.95
CA HIS A 113 8.76 0.88 -9.61
C HIS A 113 8.57 0.81 -11.11
N ALA A 114 8.62 1.97 -11.77
CA ALA A 114 8.77 2.04 -13.22
C ALA A 114 10.25 1.99 -13.59
N PRO A 115 10.59 1.49 -14.80
CA PRO A 115 11.92 1.65 -15.36
C PRO A 115 12.37 3.12 -15.31
N SER A 116 13.68 3.35 -15.17
CA SER A 116 14.26 4.69 -14.95
C SER A 116 13.91 5.73 -16.02
N SER A 117 13.47 5.33 -17.21
CA SER A 117 13.01 6.18 -18.30
C SER A 117 11.52 6.55 -18.26
N GLU A 118 10.75 5.91 -17.38
CA GLU A 118 9.28 6.03 -17.34
C GLU A 118 8.78 6.64 -16.04
N LYS A 119 7.53 7.09 -16.07
CA LYS A 119 6.80 7.61 -14.92
C LYS A 119 5.57 6.73 -14.65
N ILE A 120 5.28 6.49 -13.38
CA ILE A 120 4.09 5.76 -12.98
C ILE A 120 2.87 6.68 -13.12
N THR A 121 2.07 6.40 -14.15
CA THR A 121 0.75 7.01 -14.36
C THR A 121 -0.33 6.31 -13.54
N VAL A 122 -1.53 6.89 -13.47
CA VAL A 122 -2.70 6.23 -12.84
C VAL A 122 -3.03 4.90 -13.52
N ASN A 123 -2.79 4.78 -14.82
CA ASN A 123 -3.05 3.55 -15.57
C ASN A 123 -1.86 2.57 -15.56
N TYR A 124 -0.77 2.86 -14.86
CA TYR A 124 0.45 2.04 -14.90
C TYR A 124 0.22 0.58 -14.47
N ASN A 125 -0.75 0.36 -13.58
CA ASN A 125 -1.10 -0.97 -13.11
C ASN A 125 -2.14 -1.68 -14.01
N ARG A 126 -2.77 -0.99 -14.97
CA ARG A 126 -3.79 -1.58 -15.84
C ARG A 126 -3.13 -2.50 -16.86
N GLY A 127 -3.66 -3.72 -16.99
CA GLY A 127 -3.13 -4.75 -17.88
C GLY A 127 -1.80 -5.38 -17.44
N ALA A 128 -1.24 -4.97 -16.30
CA ALA A 128 -0.04 -5.60 -15.74
C ALA A 128 -0.40 -6.82 -14.89
N THR A 129 0.45 -7.85 -14.94
CA THR A 129 0.35 -8.99 -14.04
C THR A 129 1.27 -8.80 -12.85
N TYR A 130 0.73 -9.05 -11.65
CA TYR A 130 1.51 -9.01 -10.42
C TYR A 130 1.53 -10.38 -9.77
N GLU A 131 2.71 -10.76 -9.33
CA GLU A 131 2.96 -12.03 -8.66
C GLU A 131 3.79 -11.76 -7.40
N ILE A 132 3.50 -12.49 -6.33
CA ILE A 132 4.29 -12.45 -5.10
C ILE A 132 4.83 -13.86 -4.88
N ASP A 133 6.14 -13.95 -4.67
CA ASP A 133 6.79 -15.23 -4.35
C ASP A 133 6.64 -15.51 -2.86
N ILE A 134 5.84 -16.52 -2.53
CA ILE A 134 5.73 -17.02 -1.16
C ILE A 134 6.37 -18.40 -1.13
N ALA A 135 7.50 -18.52 -0.42
CA ALA A 135 8.23 -19.77 -0.25
C ALA A 135 8.52 -20.50 -1.58
N THR A 136 9.08 -19.78 -2.56
CA THR A 136 9.46 -20.25 -3.91
C THR A 136 8.30 -20.57 -4.85
N LYS A 137 7.10 -20.11 -4.51
CA LYS A 137 5.89 -20.27 -5.33
C LYS A 137 5.32 -18.90 -5.68
N GLN A 138 5.06 -18.70 -6.96
CA GLN A 138 4.48 -17.46 -7.48
C GLN A 138 2.95 -17.50 -7.32
N PHE A 139 2.41 -16.48 -6.66
CA PHE A 139 0.97 -16.31 -6.48
C PHE A 139 0.52 -15.02 -7.13
N LYS A 140 -0.50 -15.11 -7.99
CA LYS A 140 -1.09 -13.92 -8.63
C LYS A 140 -1.76 -13.03 -7.59
N ALA A 141 -1.55 -11.73 -7.76
CA ALA A 141 -2.16 -10.71 -6.93
C ALA A 141 -2.86 -9.65 -7.78
N LEU A 142 -4.08 -9.31 -7.35
CA LEU A 142 -4.78 -8.11 -7.79
C LEU A 142 -4.18 -6.89 -7.09
N THR A 143 -4.24 -5.72 -7.74
CA THR A 143 -3.70 -4.49 -7.17
C THR A 143 -4.78 -3.49 -6.81
N ASN A 144 -4.56 -2.79 -5.70
CA ASN A 144 -5.33 -1.65 -5.28
C ASN A 144 -4.39 -0.47 -4.99
N VAL A 145 -4.70 0.70 -5.57
CA VAL A 145 -3.83 1.89 -5.53
C VAL A 145 -4.27 2.88 -4.46
N TYR A 146 -5.55 2.84 -4.10
CA TYR A 146 -6.15 3.75 -3.14
C TYR A 146 -6.64 2.98 -1.92
N GLN A 147 -6.67 3.67 -0.78
CA GLN A 147 -7.22 3.11 0.44
C GLN A 147 -8.64 2.58 0.21
N PRO A 148 -8.97 1.39 0.72
CA PRO A 148 -10.37 0.94 0.75
C PRO A 148 -11.20 1.94 1.56
N THR A 149 -12.16 2.60 0.93
CA THR A 149 -13.12 3.50 1.62
C THR A 149 -14.20 2.70 2.35
N GLU A 150 -14.67 3.20 3.50
CA GLU A 150 -15.70 2.54 4.33
C GLU A 150 -17.10 2.48 3.70
N MET A 151 -17.28 3.10 2.54
CA MET A 151 -18.45 2.92 1.69
C MET A 151 -18.02 2.13 0.45
N GLY A 152 -18.79 1.08 0.13
CA GLY A 152 -18.70 0.40 -1.16
C GLY A 152 -18.85 1.37 -2.34
N PRO A 153 -18.64 0.85 -3.56
CA PRO A 153 -17.63 1.33 -4.49
C PRO A 153 -17.90 2.74 -5.02
N THR A 154 -16.95 3.66 -4.81
CA THR A 154 -16.86 4.91 -5.60
C THR A 154 -15.51 5.08 -6.31
N VAL A 155 -14.65 4.07 -6.26
CA VAL A 155 -13.53 3.92 -7.20
C VAL A 155 -13.69 2.53 -7.81
N PRO A 156 -13.79 2.39 -9.15
CA PRO A 156 -13.82 1.08 -9.75
C PRO A 156 -12.56 0.33 -9.32
N LEU A 157 -12.72 -0.85 -8.72
CA LEU A 157 -11.69 -1.87 -8.82
C LEU A 157 -11.41 -1.97 -10.32
N TYR A 158 -10.21 -1.61 -10.78
CA TYR A 158 -9.86 -1.77 -12.18
C TYR A 158 -9.74 -3.27 -12.45
N THR A 159 -10.88 -3.91 -12.70
CA THR A 159 -10.97 -5.25 -13.27
C THR A 159 -10.68 -5.14 -14.76
N ASN A 160 -9.62 -5.85 -15.19
CA ASN A 160 -9.21 -6.22 -16.55
C ASN A 160 -9.22 -5.12 -17.62
#